data_AF-A0A9P8BXG7-F1
#
_entry.id   AF-A0A9P8BXG7-F1
#
_cell.length_a   1.000
_cell.length_b   1.000
_cell.length_c   1.000
_cell.angle_alpha   90.00
_cell.angle_beta   90.00
_cell.angle_gamma   90.00
#
_symmetry.space_group_name_H-M   'P 1'
#
loop_
_entity.id
_entity.type
_entity.pdbx_description
1 polymer ?
#
loop_
_entity_poly.entity_id
_entity_poly.type
_entity_poly.pdbx_seq_one_letter_code
_entity_poly.pdbx_strand_id
1 'polypeptide(L)'
;MLAHSWTEDSGIDPTGYWMAEKLDGVRAYFDGTNFYSRAGNKFYAPPFFSKHLPKNQPLDGELWLGRGRFQQCISIVKNQKADRADEWKEMTYLVFDAPKLDLTYEKRLEYLKSIMPTFGKDAIQSSDPSAASNIVPPYARIVPVQKCLSKTHLLRELDHVQTHGGEGIMLRAPRSRYEFKRSRTLLKVKTFFDEEAIVVGVAKGSGKHSHRMGHLEVKTPDGRLFSVGSGFTDAQRDKPPKVGTIITYKFQELSNKLNPRFPTFIGERIDVKWADYCKTYTPPTLKAATPAKVVSLLKQKSLIFQGGDSDDSDKDKTNGNDNVNGDVDTDEDDPADTRPSSPSSKSPSSSSSSSTPSVATTTSTLNRKRKLQQATNKNDGSDDDTNTTSKQQPCKYGAACYRRNPDHLKQYSHPNKRTKN
;
A
#
# COMPACT_ATOMS: atom_id res chain seq x y z
N MET A 1 -4.48 8.93 -1.43
CA MET A 1 -3.63 9.60 -0.43
C MET A 1 -2.16 9.38 -0.78
N LEU A 2 -1.28 10.35 -0.50
CA LEU A 2 0.18 10.21 -0.66
C LEU A 2 0.88 10.39 0.69
N ALA A 3 1.99 9.68 0.88
CA ALA A 3 2.71 9.68 2.15
C ALA A 3 3.78 10.77 2.23
N HIS A 4 4.03 11.32 3.43
CA HIS A 4 5.28 12.01 3.74
C HIS A 4 6.38 11.01 4.15
N SER A 5 7.64 11.42 4.14
CA SER A 5 8.71 10.62 4.74
C SER A 5 8.69 10.80 6.25
N TRP A 6 8.93 9.72 6.99
CA TRP A 6 9.32 9.79 8.40
C TRP A 6 10.82 9.50 8.49
N THR A 7 11.48 10.24 9.36
CA THR A 7 12.90 10.12 9.68
C THR A 7 13.05 10.27 11.19
N GLU A 8 14.16 9.82 11.76
CA GLU A 8 14.36 9.87 13.21
C GLU A 8 14.39 11.30 13.78
N ASP A 9 14.82 12.26 12.97
CA ASP A 9 14.87 13.70 13.25
C ASP A 9 13.53 14.42 12.94
N SER A 10 12.51 13.71 12.46
CA SER A 10 11.22 14.33 12.09
C SER A 10 10.42 14.89 13.27
N GLY A 11 10.81 14.57 14.51
CA GLY A 11 10.10 14.97 15.73
C GLY A 11 8.73 14.30 15.91
N ILE A 12 8.38 13.33 15.07
CA ILE A 12 7.11 12.60 15.15
C ILE A 12 7.32 11.30 15.93
N ASP A 13 6.68 11.19 17.10
CA ASP A 13 6.60 9.93 17.84
C ASP A 13 5.67 8.93 17.09
N PRO A 14 6.19 7.76 16.66
CA PRO A 14 5.39 6.78 15.94
C PRO A 14 4.49 5.94 16.86
N THR A 15 4.58 6.08 18.18
CA THR A 15 3.80 5.28 19.13
C THR A 15 2.28 5.41 18.88
N GLY A 16 1.60 4.27 18.79
CA GLY A 16 0.16 4.19 18.50
C GLY A 16 -0.22 4.30 17.02
N TYR A 17 0.73 4.56 16.11
CA TYR A 17 0.47 4.47 14.66
C TYR A 17 0.24 3.02 14.24
N TRP A 18 -0.50 2.82 13.16
CA TRP A 18 -0.60 1.51 12.50
C TRP A 18 0.55 1.34 11.51
N MET A 19 1.30 0.24 11.64
CA MET A 19 2.42 -0.14 10.80
C MET A 19 2.02 -1.23 9.83
N ALA A 20 2.50 -1.12 8.59
CA ALA A 20 2.38 -2.14 7.55
C ALA A 20 3.69 -2.21 6.75
N GLU A 21 4.01 -3.36 6.15
CA GLU A 21 5.11 -3.42 5.18
C GLU A 21 4.84 -2.46 4.03
N LYS A 22 5.86 -1.70 3.64
CA LYS A 22 5.87 -0.96 2.39
C LYS A 22 6.19 -1.92 1.25
N LEU A 23 5.19 -2.15 0.40
CA LEU A 23 5.29 -3.07 -0.72
C LEU A 23 5.91 -2.36 -1.95
N ASP A 24 6.97 -2.93 -2.54
CA ASP A 24 7.55 -2.48 -3.82
C ASP A 24 6.81 -3.14 -5.00
N GLY A 25 5.54 -2.78 -5.18
CA GLY A 25 4.66 -3.28 -6.24
C GLY A 25 4.21 -2.17 -7.19
N VAL A 26 3.02 -2.35 -7.76
CA VAL A 26 2.35 -1.31 -8.55
C VAL A 26 1.04 -0.90 -7.89
N ARG A 27 1.01 0.32 -7.35
CA ARG A 27 -0.23 0.89 -6.79
C ARG A 27 -1.38 0.85 -7.79
N ALA A 28 -2.51 0.29 -7.35
CA ALA A 28 -3.74 0.22 -8.11
C ALA A 28 -4.93 0.71 -7.30
N TYR A 29 -5.76 1.52 -7.94
CA TYR A 29 -7.07 1.93 -7.45
C TYR A 29 -8.13 1.11 -8.15
N PHE A 30 -8.89 0.32 -7.40
CA PHE A 30 -10.04 -0.42 -7.92
C PHE A 30 -11.29 0.44 -7.76
N ASP A 31 -11.97 0.75 -8.86
CA ASP A 31 -13.16 1.63 -8.86
C ASP A 31 -14.49 0.89 -8.59
N GLY A 32 -14.43 -0.43 -8.40
CA GLY A 32 -15.60 -1.32 -8.37
C GLY A 32 -15.71 -2.22 -9.60
N THR A 33 -14.99 -1.90 -10.68
CA THR A 33 -14.97 -2.68 -11.93
C THR A 33 -13.56 -2.84 -12.50
N ASN A 34 -12.77 -1.77 -12.52
CA ASN A 34 -11.46 -1.71 -13.18
C ASN A 34 -10.38 -1.24 -12.21
N PHE A 35 -9.14 -1.59 -12.54
CA PHE A 35 -7.96 -1.09 -11.84
C PHE A 35 -7.33 0.08 -12.60
N TYR A 36 -6.91 1.09 -11.86
CA TYR A 36 -6.20 2.26 -12.41
C TYR A 36 -4.90 2.52 -11.68
N SER A 37 -3.90 2.93 -12.43
CA SER A 37 -2.65 3.46 -11.89
C SER A 37 -2.91 4.78 -11.18
N ARG A 38 -1.90 5.23 -10.42
CA ARG A 38 -1.89 6.57 -9.82
C ARG A 38 -2.10 7.71 -10.84
N ALA A 39 -1.64 7.54 -12.08
CA ALA A 39 -1.80 8.54 -13.15
C ALA A 39 -3.18 8.47 -13.83
N GLY A 40 -4.03 7.51 -13.44
CA GLY A 40 -5.33 7.27 -14.05
C GLY A 40 -5.30 6.36 -15.27
N ASN A 41 -4.19 5.69 -15.55
CA ASN A 41 -4.11 4.72 -16.66
C ASN A 41 -4.78 3.42 -16.24
N LYS A 42 -5.67 2.89 -17.08
CA LYS A 42 -6.34 1.61 -16.84
C LYS A 42 -5.32 0.45 -16.94
N PHE A 43 -5.40 -0.49 -16.00
CA PHE A 43 -4.75 -1.79 -16.09
C PHE A 43 -5.73 -2.84 -16.64
N TYR A 44 -5.23 -3.77 -17.44
CA TYR A 44 -6.03 -4.78 -18.13
C TYR A 44 -6.06 -6.10 -17.34
N ALA A 45 -6.51 -6.03 -16.09
CA ALA A 45 -6.69 -7.20 -15.26
C ALA A 45 -7.78 -8.12 -15.86
N PRO A 46 -7.52 -9.42 -16.04
CA PRO A 46 -8.52 -10.37 -16.51
C PRO A 46 -9.74 -10.44 -15.57
N PRO A 47 -10.96 -10.76 -16.07
CA PRO A 47 -12.16 -10.80 -15.23
C PRO A 47 -12.08 -11.71 -14.01
N PHE A 48 -11.30 -12.80 -14.09
CA PHE A 48 -11.11 -13.71 -12.96
C PHE A 48 -10.38 -13.05 -11.79
N PHE A 49 -9.53 -12.04 -12.05
CA PHE A 49 -8.68 -11.41 -11.06
C PHE A 49 -9.48 -10.55 -10.09
N SER A 50 -10.46 -9.80 -10.61
CA SER A 50 -11.36 -8.95 -9.81
C SER A 50 -12.61 -9.67 -9.30
N LYS A 51 -12.69 -11.00 -9.47
CA LYS A 51 -13.86 -11.78 -9.06
C LYS A 51 -14.13 -11.56 -7.57
N HIS A 52 -15.39 -11.29 -7.22
CA HIS A 52 -15.86 -11.10 -5.84
C HIS A 52 -15.35 -9.85 -5.11
N LEU A 53 -14.62 -8.95 -5.77
CA LEU A 53 -14.36 -7.61 -5.21
C LEU A 53 -15.65 -6.77 -5.13
N PRO A 54 -15.78 -5.87 -4.14
CA PRO A 54 -16.99 -5.08 -3.94
C PRO A 54 -17.20 -4.06 -5.07
N LYS A 55 -18.34 -4.15 -5.76
CA LYS A 55 -18.64 -3.26 -6.90
C LYS A 55 -18.95 -1.81 -6.51
N ASN A 56 -19.47 -1.58 -5.31
CA ASN A 56 -19.95 -0.26 -4.88
C ASN A 56 -18.94 0.51 -4.01
N GLN A 57 -17.83 -0.13 -3.65
CA GLN A 57 -16.84 0.38 -2.74
C GLN A 57 -15.45 0.35 -3.39
N PRO A 58 -14.93 1.52 -3.80
CA PRO A 58 -13.57 1.60 -4.30
C PRO A 58 -12.53 1.24 -3.23
N LEU A 59 -11.44 0.66 -3.69
CA LEU A 59 -10.34 0.13 -2.87
C LEU A 59 -9.01 0.71 -3.35
N ASP A 60 -8.09 0.95 -2.43
CA ASP A 60 -6.71 1.41 -2.70
C ASP A 60 -5.74 0.33 -2.21
N GLY A 61 -4.88 -0.14 -3.10
CA GLY A 61 -3.98 -1.25 -2.83
C GLY A 61 -2.76 -1.28 -3.75
N GLU A 62 -1.99 -2.35 -3.63
CA GLU A 62 -0.79 -2.62 -4.40
C GLU A 62 -0.95 -3.94 -5.16
N LEU A 63 -0.69 -3.94 -6.46
CA LEU A 63 -0.49 -5.18 -7.24
C LEU A 63 0.92 -5.67 -6.99
N TRP A 64 1.06 -6.87 -6.42
CA TRP A 64 2.31 -7.35 -5.86
C TRP A 64 2.55 -8.84 -6.14
N LEU A 65 3.80 -9.17 -6.50
CA LEU A 65 4.26 -10.53 -6.86
C LEU A 65 5.22 -11.14 -5.83
N GLY A 66 5.54 -10.41 -4.76
CA GLY A 66 6.64 -10.74 -3.86
C GLY A 66 7.71 -9.65 -3.80
N ARG A 67 8.57 -9.73 -2.78
CA ARG A 67 9.73 -8.85 -2.60
C ARG A 67 10.70 -8.95 -3.78
N GLY A 68 11.28 -7.83 -4.20
CA GLY A 68 12.22 -7.76 -5.33
C GLY A 68 11.62 -8.00 -6.72
N ARG A 69 10.29 -8.16 -6.87
CA ARG A 69 9.63 -8.47 -8.15
C ARG A 69 8.94 -7.28 -8.82
N PHE A 70 9.32 -6.05 -8.47
CA PHE A 70 8.74 -4.82 -9.01
C PHE A 70 8.75 -4.75 -10.55
N GLN A 71 9.89 -5.07 -11.19
CA GLN A 71 10.01 -5.02 -12.65
C GLN A 71 9.06 -6.00 -13.35
N GLN A 72 8.87 -7.18 -12.76
CA GLN A 72 7.91 -8.15 -13.27
C GLN A 72 6.47 -7.67 -13.07
N CYS A 73 6.16 -7.04 -11.92
CA CYS A 73 4.83 -6.45 -11.70
C CYS A 73 4.50 -5.44 -12.81
N ILE A 74 5.46 -4.53 -13.13
CA ILE A 74 5.31 -3.55 -14.21
C ILE A 74 5.10 -4.21 -15.57
N SER A 75 5.85 -5.28 -15.87
CA SER A 75 5.74 -6.03 -17.12
C SER A 75 4.32 -6.59 -17.32
N ILE A 76 3.75 -7.20 -16.28
CA ILE A 76 2.39 -7.78 -16.33
C ILE A 76 1.33 -6.69 -16.50
N VAL A 77 1.34 -5.65 -15.65
CA VAL A 77 0.25 -4.66 -15.62
C VAL A 77 0.22 -3.72 -16.83
N LYS A 78 1.35 -3.56 -17.53
CA LYS A 78 1.43 -2.77 -18.78
C LYS A 78 0.94 -3.54 -20.00
N ASN A 79 0.92 -4.87 -19.92
CA ASN A 79 0.53 -5.69 -21.05
C ASN A 79 -1.00 -5.65 -21.26
N GLN A 80 -1.40 -5.46 -22.51
CA GLN A 80 -2.80 -5.39 -22.94
C GLN A 80 -3.26 -6.67 -23.66
N LYS A 81 -2.32 -7.55 -24.02
CA LYS A 81 -2.61 -8.77 -24.77
C LYS A 81 -3.23 -9.83 -23.85
N ALA A 82 -4.30 -10.46 -24.33
CA ALA A 82 -5.06 -11.46 -23.57
C ALA A 82 -4.31 -12.80 -23.39
N ASP A 83 -3.32 -13.08 -24.25
CA ASP A 83 -2.48 -14.29 -24.22
C ASP A 83 -1.63 -14.43 -22.94
N ARG A 84 -1.41 -13.33 -22.22
CA ARG A 84 -0.66 -13.30 -20.95
C ARG A 84 -1.55 -13.15 -19.72
N ALA A 85 -2.85 -13.44 -19.86
CA ALA A 85 -3.80 -13.43 -18.75
C ALA A 85 -3.35 -14.35 -17.59
N ASP A 86 -2.72 -15.48 -17.88
CA ASP A 86 -2.28 -16.44 -16.87
C ASP A 86 -1.21 -15.91 -15.92
N GLU A 87 -0.41 -14.91 -16.32
CA GLU A 87 0.57 -14.28 -15.43
C GLU A 87 -0.08 -13.56 -14.25
N TRP A 88 -1.34 -13.14 -14.39
CA TRP A 88 -2.12 -12.54 -13.30
C TRP A 88 -2.48 -13.54 -12.21
N LYS A 89 -2.39 -14.85 -12.47
CA LYS A 89 -2.60 -15.89 -11.43
C LYS A 89 -1.52 -15.85 -10.36
N GLU A 90 -0.34 -15.30 -10.67
CA GLU A 90 0.74 -15.05 -9.69
C GLU A 90 0.57 -13.70 -8.95
N MET A 91 -0.26 -12.80 -9.47
CA MET A 91 -0.42 -11.48 -8.88
C MET A 91 -1.36 -11.55 -7.67
N THR A 92 -1.09 -10.74 -6.65
CA THR A 92 -2.04 -10.49 -5.57
C THR A 92 -2.30 -8.99 -5.45
N TYR A 93 -3.57 -8.60 -5.31
CA TYR A 93 -3.97 -7.25 -4.97
C TYR A 93 -4.03 -7.09 -3.45
N LEU A 94 -3.02 -6.43 -2.89
CA LEU A 94 -2.88 -6.20 -1.46
C LEU A 94 -3.48 -4.85 -1.08
N VAL A 95 -4.64 -4.90 -0.44
CA VAL A 95 -5.47 -3.72 -0.15
C VAL A 95 -5.13 -3.13 1.20
N PHE A 96 -4.90 -1.82 1.24
CA PHE A 96 -4.51 -1.10 2.44
C PHE A 96 -5.48 0.03 2.82
N ASP A 97 -6.43 0.43 1.96
CA ASP A 97 -7.44 1.44 2.33
C ASP A 97 -8.74 1.35 1.49
N ALA A 98 -9.81 1.97 2.01
CA ALA A 98 -11.13 2.08 1.39
C ALA A 98 -11.52 3.57 1.22
N PRO A 99 -11.00 4.26 0.18
CA PRO A 99 -10.97 5.73 0.09
C PRO A 99 -12.33 6.44 0.08
N LYS A 100 -13.42 5.76 -0.28
CA LYS A 100 -14.76 6.35 -0.34
C LYS A 100 -15.47 6.35 1.03
N LEU A 101 -14.99 5.57 1.99
CA LEU A 101 -15.56 5.54 3.34
C LEU A 101 -15.09 6.78 4.11
N ASP A 102 -16.01 7.66 4.47
CA ASP A 102 -15.71 8.83 5.31
C ASP A 102 -15.69 8.48 6.80
N LEU A 103 -14.80 7.54 7.14
CA LEU A 103 -14.61 6.98 8.47
C LEU A 103 -13.15 7.15 8.92
N THR A 104 -12.90 6.95 10.21
CA THR A 104 -11.52 6.84 10.74
C THR A 104 -10.82 5.59 10.21
N TYR A 105 -9.49 5.59 10.21
CA TYR A 105 -8.71 4.49 9.64
C TYR A 105 -9.05 3.13 10.25
N GLU A 106 -9.25 3.05 11.57
CA GLU A 106 -9.63 1.83 12.27
C GLU A 106 -10.97 1.27 11.77
N LYS A 107 -11.95 2.14 11.52
CA LYS A 107 -13.25 1.76 10.97
C LYS A 107 -13.17 1.36 9.51
N ARG A 108 -12.29 1.97 8.72
CA ARG A 108 -12.02 1.52 7.34
C ARG A 108 -11.29 0.18 7.32
N LEU A 109 -10.37 -0.06 8.25
CA LEU A 109 -9.68 -1.33 8.42
C LEU A 109 -10.63 -2.45 8.85
N GLU A 110 -11.53 -2.17 9.80
CA GLU A 110 -12.60 -3.09 10.22
C GLU A 110 -13.50 -3.48 9.04
N TYR A 111 -13.90 -2.50 8.22
CA TYR A 111 -14.62 -2.78 6.98
C TYR A 111 -13.81 -3.66 6.03
N LEU A 112 -12.52 -3.38 5.80
CA LEU A 112 -11.69 -4.20 4.92
C LEU A 112 -11.58 -5.65 5.42
N LYS A 113 -11.47 -5.86 6.74
CA LYS A 113 -11.43 -7.19 7.37
C LYS A 113 -12.74 -7.96 7.19
N SER A 114 -13.89 -7.28 7.10
CA SER A 114 -15.17 -7.95 6.90
C SER A 114 -15.46 -8.36 5.45
N ILE A 115 -14.69 -7.87 4.47
CA ILE A 115 -14.89 -8.17 3.05
C ILE A 115 -13.69 -8.84 2.37
N MET A 116 -12.54 -8.94 3.05
CA MET A 116 -11.32 -9.52 2.48
C MET A 116 -10.72 -10.59 3.39
N PRO A 117 -10.17 -11.67 2.80
CA PRO A 117 -9.35 -12.59 3.54
C PRO A 117 -8.04 -11.95 4.01
N THR A 118 -7.57 -12.40 5.18
CA THR A 118 -6.24 -12.14 5.73
C THR A 118 -5.22 -13.18 5.23
N PHE A 119 -3.96 -13.04 5.64
CA PHE A 119 -2.93 -14.07 5.45
C PHE A 119 -3.07 -15.16 6.53
N GLY A 120 -2.97 -16.44 6.14
CA GLY A 120 -3.21 -17.59 7.02
C GLY A 120 -4.70 -17.96 7.19
N LYS A 121 -4.97 -19.28 7.19
CA LYS A 121 -6.28 -19.97 7.25
C LYS A 121 -7.54 -19.09 7.15
N ASP A 122 -7.99 -19.03 5.91
CA ASP A 122 -9.27 -18.60 5.34
C ASP A 122 -10.51 -18.71 6.25
N ALA A 123 -10.81 -17.64 6.98
CA ALA A 123 -12.19 -17.23 7.24
C ALA A 123 -12.26 -15.70 7.23
N ILE A 124 -13.22 -15.14 6.50
CA ILE A 124 -13.62 -13.74 6.69
C ILE A 124 -14.10 -13.64 8.15
N GLN A 125 -13.43 -12.84 8.98
CA GLN A 125 -13.90 -12.54 10.32
C GLN A 125 -15.10 -11.58 10.21
N SER A 126 -16.27 -12.12 9.86
CA SER A 126 -17.54 -11.42 10.03
C SER A 126 -18.00 -11.62 11.47
N SER A 127 -18.24 -10.53 12.19
CA SER A 127 -18.94 -10.56 13.48
C SER A 127 -20.43 -10.89 13.35
N ASP A 128 -20.95 -10.92 12.11
CA ASP A 128 -22.31 -11.28 11.77
C ASP A 128 -22.33 -12.61 11.00
N PRO A 129 -22.79 -13.72 11.61
CA PRO A 129 -22.92 -15.03 10.96
C PRO A 129 -23.82 -15.03 9.73
N SER A 130 -24.74 -14.06 9.60
CA SER A 130 -25.63 -13.92 8.44
C SER A 130 -25.02 -13.15 7.27
N ALA A 131 -23.93 -12.41 7.52
CA ALA A 131 -23.19 -11.62 6.53
C ALA A 131 -21.91 -12.31 6.00
N ALA A 132 -21.56 -13.49 6.53
CA ALA A 132 -20.47 -14.32 6.05
C ALA A 132 -20.81 -14.91 4.68
N SER A 133 -20.72 -14.07 3.64
CA SER A 133 -20.59 -14.54 2.28
C SER A 133 -19.33 -15.42 2.21
N ASN A 134 -19.50 -16.74 2.07
CA ASN A 134 -18.43 -17.72 1.81
C ASN A 134 -17.62 -17.43 0.52
N ILE A 135 -17.88 -16.30 -0.12
CA ILE A 135 -17.33 -15.88 -1.39
C ILE A 135 -16.23 -14.86 -1.13
N VAL A 136 -14.98 -15.34 -1.12
CA VAL A 136 -13.78 -14.53 -0.96
C VAL A 136 -13.19 -14.11 -2.32
N PRO A 137 -12.62 -12.90 -2.45
CA PRO A 137 -11.79 -12.54 -3.58
C PRO A 137 -10.58 -13.49 -3.71
N PRO A 138 -10.41 -14.22 -4.83
CA PRO A 138 -9.35 -15.22 -4.95
C PRO A 138 -7.95 -14.60 -4.98
N TYR A 139 -7.81 -13.41 -5.58
CA TYR A 139 -6.52 -12.74 -5.81
C TYR A 139 -6.37 -11.43 -5.03
N ALA A 140 -7.19 -11.18 -4.02
CA ALA A 140 -7.07 -9.99 -3.17
C ALA A 140 -7.01 -10.35 -1.70
N ARG A 141 -6.20 -9.62 -0.94
CA ARG A 141 -6.01 -9.78 0.50
C ARG A 141 -5.84 -8.41 1.15
N ILE A 142 -6.20 -8.29 2.42
CA ILE A 142 -5.85 -7.10 3.19
C ILE A 142 -4.36 -7.12 3.56
N VAL A 143 -3.69 -5.98 3.48
CA VAL A 143 -2.31 -5.84 3.96
C VAL A 143 -2.30 -6.09 5.49
N PRO A 144 -1.40 -6.95 6.02
CA PRO A 144 -1.24 -7.11 7.46
C PRO A 144 -0.82 -5.78 8.10
N VAL A 145 -1.49 -5.42 9.19
CA VAL A 145 -1.18 -4.21 9.96
C VAL A 145 -1.09 -4.52 11.43
N GLN A 146 -0.19 -3.84 12.14
CA GLN A 146 -0.07 -3.91 13.59
C GLN A 146 0.11 -2.52 14.21
N LYS A 147 -0.04 -2.38 15.52
CA LYS A 147 0.24 -1.11 16.20
C LYS A 147 1.74 -0.95 16.46
N CYS A 148 2.26 0.23 16.20
CA CYS A 148 3.57 0.68 16.64
C CYS A 148 3.54 0.89 18.15
N LEU A 149 4.41 0.19 18.88
CA LEU A 149 4.46 0.25 20.34
C LEU A 149 5.46 1.29 20.84
N SER A 150 6.50 1.56 20.04
CA SER A 150 7.54 2.55 20.33
C SER A 150 8.38 2.80 19.08
N LYS A 151 9.22 3.84 19.10
CA LYS A 151 10.26 4.06 18.08
C LYS A 151 11.17 2.84 17.93
N THR A 152 11.58 2.21 19.02
CA THR A 152 12.41 0.99 18.99
C THR A 152 11.69 -0.17 18.32
N HIS A 153 10.39 -0.36 18.57
CA HIS A 153 9.59 -1.35 17.86
C HIS A 153 9.56 -1.07 16.35
N LEU A 154 9.33 0.17 15.94
CA LEU A 154 9.37 0.55 14.52
C LEU A 154 10.72 0.24 13.86
N LEU A 155 11.84 0.62 14.49
CA LEU A 155 13.16 0.40 13.91
C LEU A 155 13.51 -1.09 13.80
N ARG A 156 13.10 -1.90 14.78
CA ARG A 156 13.24 -3.37 14.73
C ARG A 156 12.45 -3.98 13.57
N GLU A 157 11.20 -3.56 13.39
CA GLU A 157 10.36 -4.06 12.28
C GLU A 157 10.87 -3.60 10.92
N LEU A 158 11.40 -2.37 10.84
CA LEU A 158 12.04 -1.87 9.64
C LEU A 158 13.25 -2.73 9.25
N ASP A 159 14.15 -3.01 10.20
CA ASP A 159 15.31 -3.87 9.98
C ASP A 159 14.88 -5.30 9.61
N HIS A 160 13.92 -5.88 10.32
CA HIS A 160 13.38 -7.20 10.01
C HIS A 160 12.81 -7.27 8.57
N VAL A 161 12.00 -6.29 8.15
CA VAL A 161 11.46 -6.25 6.79
C VAL A 161 12.59 -6.13 5.76
N GLN A 162 13.56 -5.26 5.98
CA GLN A 162 14.64 -5.00 5.02
C GLN A 162 15.65 -6.14 4.94
N THR A 163 15.97 -6.78 6.06
CA THR A 163 16.84 -7.97 6.10
C THR A 163 16.23 -9.13 5.30
N HIS A 164 14.90 -9.21 5.24
CA HIS A 164 14.18 -10.18 4.42
C HIS A 164 13.75 -9.64 3.04
N GLY A 165 14.37 -8.56 2.55
CA GLY A 165 14.23 -8.02 1.20
C GLY A 165 13.02 -7.12 0.95
N GLY A 166 12.31 -6.69 1.98
CA GLY A 166 11.19 -5.75 1.88
C GLY A 166 11.66 -4.30 1.79
N GLU A 167 10.81 -3.41 1.29
CA GLU A 167 11.21 -2.03 0.94
C GLU A 167 11.28 -1.09 2.16
N GLY A 168 10.47 -1.34 3.18
CA GLY A 168 10.37 -0.51 4.38
C GLY A 168 9.02 -0.63 5.08
N ILE A 169 8.63 0.40 5.83
CA ILE A 169 7.37 0.41 6.60
C ILE A 169 6.50 1.61 6.18
N MET A 170 5.19 1.41 6.18
CA MET A 170 4.19 2.47 6.09
C MET A 170 3.56 2.68 7.48
N LEU A 171 3.48 3.94 7.91
CA LEU A 171 2.82 4.34 9.15
C LEU A 171 1.52 5.08 8.84
N ARG A 172 0.45 4.72 9.53
CA ARG A 172 -0.83 5.43 9.48
C ARG A 172 -1.22 5.94 10.86
N ALA A 173 -1.43 7.24 10.96
CA ALA A 173 -1.81 7.88 12.22
C ALA A 173 -3.18 7.33 12.70
N PRO A 174 -3.33 7.07 14.01
CA PRO A 174 -4.57 6.57 14.57
C PRO A 174 -5.69 7.58 14.35
N ARG A 175 -6.91 7.07 14.15
CA ARG A 175 -8.14 7.87 13.92
C ARG A 175 -8.09 8.79 12.68
N SER A 176 -7.11 8.64 11.79
CA SER A 176 -6.98 9.49 10.61
C SER A 176 -8.06 9.23 9.55
N ARG A 177 -8.60 10.30 8.96
CA ARG A 177 -9.50 10.22 7.79
C ARG A 177 -8.71 9.98 6.50
N TYR A 178 -9.41 9.63 5.42
CA TYR A 178 -8.79 9.57 4.10
C TYR A 178 -8.70 10.97 3.48
N GLU A 179 -7.59 11.29 2.84
CA GLU A 179 -7.36 12.56 2.17
C GLU A 179 -6.87 12.31 0.73
N PHE A 180 -7.50 12.98 -0.23
CA PHE A 180 -7.14 12.92 -1.64
C PHE A 180 -5.93 13.83 -1.99
N LYS A 181 -4.97 13.92 -1.08
CA LYS A 181 -3.73 14.69 -1.22
C LYS A 181 -2.58 13.96 -0.54
N ARG A 182 -1.41 14.60 -0.50
CA ARG A 182 -0.34 14.19 0.41
C ARG A 182 -0.76 14.54 1.83
N SER A 183 -0.73 13.56 2.73
CA SER A 183 -1.21 13.72 4.10
C SER A 183 -0.09 13.42 5.09
N ARG A 184 0.00 14.24 6.14
CA ARG A 184 0.91 14.03 7.28
C ARG A 184 0.49 12.84 8.16
N THR A 185 -0.71 12.31 7.95
CA THR A 185 -1.22 11.13 8.67
C THR A 185 -0.78 9.81 8.04
N LEU A 186 -0.15 9.84 6.86
CA LEU A 186 0.41 8.68 6.20
C LEU A 186 1.90 8.93 5.97
N LEU A 187 2.75 8.12 6.60
CA LEU A 187 4.19 8.26 6.52
C LEU A 187 4.81 7.00 5.92
N LYS A 188 5.91 7.17 5.19
CA LYS A 188 6.77 6.07 4.73
C LYS A 188 8.08 6.14 5.51
N VAL A 189 8.49 5.01 6.04
CA VAL A 189 9.72 4.80 6.78
C VAL A 189 10.62 3.97 5.88
N LYS A 190 11.79 4.50 5.59
CA LYS A 190 12.80 3.86 4.75
C LYS A 190 14.16 4.16 5.36
N THR A 191 15.05 3.18 5.38
CA THR A 191 16.47 3.49 5.54
C THR A 191 16.98 4.11 4.24
N PHE A 192 17.88 5.08 4.40
CA PHE A 192 18.71 5.54 3.31
C PHE A 192 20.12 5.08 3.64
N PHE A 193 20.77 4.45 2.68
CA PHE A 193 22.20 4.19 2.72
C PHE A 193 22.89 5.39 2.09
N ASP A 194 24.04 5.78 2.62
CA ASP A 194 24.95 6.71 1.98
C ASP A 194 26.24 6.01 1.59
N GLU A 195 26.84 6.52 0.52
CA GLU A 195 28.09 6.02 -0.02
C GLU A 195 28.76 7.16 -0.78
N GLU A 196 30.06 7.03 -1.01
CA GLU A 196 30.84 7.99 -1.77
C GLU A 196 31.09 7.49 -3.18
N ALA A 197 31.03 8.42 -4.13
CA ALA A 197 31.42 8.18 -5.51
C ALA A 197 32.24 9.36 -6.02
N ILE A 198 33.16 9.08 -6.95
CA ILE A 198 33.91 10.09 -7.66
C ILE A 198 33.13 10.52 -8.91
N VAL A 199 33.05 11.84 -9.14
CA VAL A 199 32.44 12.39 -10.35
C VAL A 199 33.34 12.10 -11.53
N VAL A 200 32.80 11.41 -12.54
CA VAL A 200 33.51 11.08 -13.79
C VAL A 200 32.96 11.85 -14.99
N GLY A 201 31.76 12.42 -14.87
CA GLY A 201 31.15 13.21 -15.93
C GLY A 201 30.04 14.12 -15.42
N VAL A 202 29.69 15.12 -16.24
CA VAL A 202 28.60 16.06 -15.99
C VAL A 202 27.74 16.15 -17.25
N ALA A 203 26.47 15.78 -17.14
CA ALA A 203 25.55 15.75 -18.27
C ALA A 203 24.51 16.88 -18.17
N LYS A 204 24.19 17.49 -19.32
CA LYS A 204 23.12 18.50 -19.42
C LYS A 204 21.76 17.87 -19.15
N GLY A 205 20.87 18.66 -18.56
CA GLY A 205 19.49 18.24 -18.28
C GLY A 205 18.59 18.33 -19.50
N SER A 206 17.33 17.95 -19.29
CA SER A 206 16.24 18.17 -20.23
C SER A 206 15.15 19.05 -19.58
N GLY A 207 14.22 19.53 -20.38
CA GLY A 207 13.12 20.40 -19.91
C GLY A 207 13.64 21.63 -19.17
N LYS A 208 13.21 21.85 -17.93
CA LYS A 208 13.62 23.00 -17.10
C LYS A 208 15.13 23.09 -16.81
N HIS A 209 15.89 22.02 -17.05
CA HIS A 209 17.33 21.98 -16.84
C HIS A 209 18.11 21.85 -18.15
N SER A 210 17.51 22.15 -19.32
CA SER A 210 18.17 22.05 -20.63
C SER A 210 19.43 22.93 -20.78
N HIS A 211 19.49 24.05 -20.06
CA HIS A 211 20.60 25.01 -20.10
C HIS A 211 21.68 24.74 -19.04
N ARG A 212 21.51 23.72 -18.18
CA ARG A 212 22.37 23.49 -17.00
C ARG A 212 22.54 22.01 -16.68
N MET A 213 23.25 21.69 -15.61
CA MET A 213 23.47 20.30 -15.21
C MET A 213 22.16 19.59 -14.87
N GLY A 214 21.92 18.47 -15.55
CA GLY A 214 20.82 17.56 -15.28
C GLY A 214 21.20 16.51 -14.25
N HIS A 215 22.34 15.88 -14.45
CA HIS A 215 22.88 14.87 -13.55
C HIS A 215 24.41 14.80 -13.63
N LEU A 216 25.00 14.25 -12.57
CA LEU A 216 26.40 13.82 -12.56
C LEU A 216 26.47 12.35 -12.98
N GLU A 217 27.51 11.99 -13.71
CA GLU A 217 27.93 10.61 -13.91
C GLU A 217 29.02 10.31 -12.88
N VAL A 218 28.83 9.25 -12.10
CA VAL A 218 29.72 8.94 -10.97
C VAL A 218 30.16 7.50 -10.99
N LYS A 219 31.31 7.23 -10.34
CA LYS A 219 31.92 5.91 -10.21
C LYS A 219 32.21 5.60 -8.74
N THR A 220 31.80 4.42 -8.27
CA THR A 220 32.19 3.90 -6.94
C THR A 220 33.54 3.18 -7.01
N PRO A 221 34.19 2.86 -5.86
CA PRO A 221 35.49 2.18 -5.87
C PRO A 221 35.46 0.78 -6.51
N ASP A 222 34.34 0.05 -6.39
CA ASP A 222 34.11 -1.23 -7.07
C ASP A 222 33.75 -1.09 -8.56
N GLY A 223 33.72 0.12 -9.09
CA GLY A 223 33.61 0.39 -10.52
C GLY A 223 32.20 0.51 -11.07
N ARG A 224 31.15 0.49 -10.22
CA ARG A 224 29.78 0.76 -10.66
C ARG A 224 29.68 2.19 -11.20
N LEU A 225 29.07 2.31 -12.37
CA LEU A 225 28.81 3.58 -13.06
C LEU A 225 27.32 3.85 -13.09
N PHE A 226 26.91 5.02 -12.57
CA PHE A 226 25.52 5.43 -12.56
C PHE A 226 25.38 6.95 -12.51
N SER A 227 24.15 7.41 -12.74
CA SER A 227 23.81 8.83 -12.75
C SER A 227 23.18 9.28 -11.43
N VAL A 228 23.59 10.44 -10.92
CA VAL A 228 22.95 11.12 -9.78
C VAL A 228 22.29 12.40 -10.29
N GLY A 229 20.95 12.41 -10.34
CA GLY A 229 20.16 13.50 -10.94
C GLY A 229 19.33 14.35 -9.98
N SER A 230 19.24 13.96 -8.71
CA SER A 230 18.46 14.65 -7.67
C SER A 230 19.33 15.04 -6.48
N GLY A 231 18.85 15.98 -5.66
CA GLY A 231 19.55 16.46 -4.46
C GLY A 231 20.31 17.78 -4.65
N PHE A 232 20.45 18.24 -5.90
CA PHE A 232 21.10 19.52 -6.21
C PHE A 232 20.14 20.70 -6.08
N THR A 233 20.64 21.77 -5.45
CA THR A 233 20.08 23.11 -5.57
C THR A 233 20.24 23.66 -6.98
N ASP A 234 19.48 24.68 -7.32
CA ASP A 234 19.59 25.34 -8.64
C ASP A 234 20.98 25.93 -8.85
N ALA A 235 21.59 26.55 -7.83
CA ALA A 235 22.96 27.06 -7.88
C ALA A 235 24.00 25.96 -8.15
N GLN A 236 23.85 24.77 -7.54
CA GLN A 236 24.70 23.62 -7.82
C GLN A 236 24.48 23.06 -9.23
N ARG A 237 23.34 23.29 -9.88
CA ARG A 237 23.14 22.89 -11.28
C ARG A 237 23.83 23.84 -12.26
N ASP A 238 23.88 25.12 -11.90
CA ASP A 238 24.57 26.14 -12.69
C ASP A 238 26.09 26.02 -12.51
N LYS A 239 26.54 25.64 -11.30
CA LYS A 239 27.93 25.36 -10.96
C LYS A 239 28.08 23.94 -10.38
N PRO A 240 28.10 22.90 -11.23
CA PRO A 240 28.16 21.51 -10.79
C PRO A 240 29.49 21.14 -10.12
N PRO A 241 29.50 20.13 -9.24
CA PRO A 241 30.73 19.47 -8.80
C PRO A 241 31.56 19.05 -10.02
N LYS A 242 32.86 19.33 -9.96
CA LYS A 242 33.77 19.08 -11.09
C LYS A 242 34.06 17.58 -11.21
N VAL A 243 34.48 17.16 -12.39
CA VAL A 243 35.08 15.82 -12.57
C VAL A 243 36.27 15.68 -11.63
N GLY A 244 36.35 14.55 -10.94
CA GLY A 244 37.33 14.26 -9.88
C GLY A 244 36.87 14.61 -8.46
N THR A 245 35.79 15.39 -8.29
CA THR A 245 35.20 15.66 -6.97
C THR A 245 34.61 14.37 -6.39
N ILE A 246 34.85 14.12 -5.10
CA ILE A 246 34.19 13.06 -4.36
C ILE A 246 32.88 13.62 -3.81
N ILE A 247 31.79 12.90 -4.01
CA ILE A 247 30.48 13.27 -3.48
C ILE A 247 29.97 12.18 -2.55
N THR A 248 29.22 12.57 -1.53
CA THR A 248 28.34 11.66 -0.81
C THR A 248 26.98 11.69 -1.48
N TYR A 249 26.45 10.51 -1.77
CA TYR A 249 25.08 10.33 -2.24
C TYR A 249 24.35 9.37 -1.32
N LYS A 250 23.04 9.55 -1.19
CA LYS A 250 22.18 8.58 -0.53
C LYS A 250 21.30 7.83 -1.51
N PHE A 251 20.97 6.59 -1.19
CA PHE A 251 20.11 5.71 -1.97
C PHE A 251 19.27 4.85 -1.02
N GLN A 252 18.26 4.16 -1.55
CA GLN A 252 17.32 3.37 -0.71
C GLN A 252 17.63 1.88 -0.75
N GLU A 253 18.08 1.38 -1.89
CA GLU A 253 18.34 -0.03 -2.14
C GLU A 253 19.22 -0.17 -3.38
N LEU A 254 19.75 -1.36 -3.62
CA LEU A 254 20.50 -1.68 -4.84
C LEU A 254 19.62 -2.44 -5.83
N SER A 255 19.83 -2.20 -7.12
CA SER A 255 19.24 -3.02 -8.19
C SER A 255 19.91 -4.40 -8.25
N ASN A 256 19.34 -5.32 -9.04
CA ASN A 256 19.97 -6.64 -9.32
C ASN A 256 21.36 -6.54 -9.95
N LYS A 257 21.74 -5.38 -10.51
CA LYS A 257 23.08 -5.10 -11.03
C LYS A 257 23.95 -4.34 -10.01
N LEU A 258 23.56 -4.34 -8.73
CA LEU A 258 24.21 -3.62 -7.63
C LEU A 258 24.27 -2.09 -7.78
N ASN A 259 23.66 -1.51 -8.82
CA ASN A 259 23.56 -0.06 -8.95
C ASN A 259 22.56 0.52 -7.94
N PRO A 260 22.87 1.66 -7.29
CA PRO A 260 21.95 2.35 -6.40
C PRO A 260 20.62 2.73 -7.06
N ARG A 261 19.48 2.44 -6.40
CA ARG A 261 18.16 2.94 -6.79
C ARG A 261 17.86 4.27 -6.12
N PHE A 262 17.42 5.22 -6.94
CA PHE A 262 17.07 6.58 -6.54
C PHE A 262 18.20 7.36 -5.84
N PRO A 263 19.44 7.34 -6.38
CA PRO A 263 20.55 8.06 -5.78
C PRO A 263 20.28 9.56 -5.76
N THR A 264 20.57 10.18 -4.62
CA THR A 264 20.34 11.61 -4.37
C THR A 264 21.60 12.20 -3.77
N PHE A 265 22.11 13.25 -4.40
CA PHE A 265 23.26 14.00 -3.91
C PHE A 265 23.01 14.56 -2.50
N ILE A 266 24.00 14.42 -1.62
CA ILE A 266 24.01 15.00 -0.28
C ILE A 266 24.97 16.18 -0.21
N GLY A 267 26.22 15.98 -0.64
CA GLY A 267 27.26 16.98 -0.51
C GLY A 267 28.57 16.56 -1.18
N GLU A 268 29.47 17.51 -1.34
CA GLU A 268 30.86 17.26 -1.75
C GLU A 268 31.68 16.85 -0.51
N ARG A 269 32.55 15.85 -0.67
CA ARG A 269 33.52 15.41 0.34
C ARG A 269 34.86 16.04 0.03
N ILE A 270 35.16 17.13 0.72
CA ILE A 270 36.43 17.88 0.58
C ILE A 270 37.52 17.38 1.53
N ASP A 271 37.13 16.57 2.52
CA ASP A 271 37.94 16.09 3.64
C ASP A 271 38.64 14.74 3.34
N VAL A 272 38.29 14.08 2.24
CA VAL A 272 38.75 12.72 1.91
C VAL A 272 39.52 12.71 0.60
N LYS A 273 40.61 11.94 0.55
CA LYS A 273 41.30 11.60 -0.70
C LYS A 273 40.72 10.31 -1.28
N TRP A 274 40.42 10.31 -2.57
CA TRP A 274 39.78 9.16 -3.23
C TRP A 274 40.57 7.86 -3.06
N ALA A 275 41.89 7.92 -3.21
CA ALA A 275 42.77 6.77 -3.05
C ALA A 275 42.71 6.14 -1.64
N ASP A 276 42.49 6.96 -0.60
CA ASP A 276 42.42 6.47 0.77
C ASP A 276 41.03 5.87 1.07
N TYR A 277 39.97 6.50 0.56
CA TYR A 277 38.61 5.95 0.62
C TYR A 277 38.53 4.56 -0.04
N CYS A 278 39.14 4.41 -1.22
CA CYS A 278 39.16 3.13 -1.94
C CYS A 278 39.80 1.98 -1.13
N LYS A 279 40.75 2.27 -0.22
CA LYS A 279 41.41 1.23 0.60
C LYS A 279 40.50 0.67 1.70
N THR A 280 39.62 1.50 2.24
CA THR A 280 38.68 1.13 3.32
C THR A 280 37.32 0.70 2.79
N TYR A 281 37.12 0.78 1.48
CA TYR A 281 35.85 0.52 0.84
C TYR A 281 35.50 -0.97 0.86
N THR A 282 34.27 -1.27 1.30
CA THR A 282 33.71 -2.64 1.24
C THR A 282 32.56 -2.66 0.23
N PRO A 283 32.68 -3.42 -0.88
CA PRO A 283 31.60 -3.52 -1.87
C PRO A 283 30.32 -4.08 -1.26
N PRO A 284 29.15 -3.55 -1.64
CA PRO A 284 27.89 -4.10 -1.18
C PRO A 284 27.60 -5.44 -1.84
N THR A 285 27.05 -6.38 -1.06
CA THR A 285 26.59 -7.68 -1.55
C THR A 285 25.08 -7.68 -1.77
N LEU A 286 24.60 -8.35 -2.82
CA LEU A 286 23.17 -8.63 -2.94
C LEU A 286 22.82 -9.61 -1.83
N LYS A 287 21.93 -9.22 -0.92
CA LYS A 287 21.26 -10.21 -0.07
C LYS A 287 20.45 -11.11 -1.00
N ALA A 288 20.71 -12.42 -0.96
CA ALA A 288 19.97 -13.37 -1.78
C ALA A 288 18.47 -13.21 -1.47
N ALA A 289 17.70 -12.74 -2.46
CA ALA A 289 16.25 -12.73 -2.33
C ALA A 289 15.79 -14.18 -2.31
N THR A 290 15.31 -14.67 -1.17
CA THR A 290 14.69 -15.98 -1.08
C THR A 290 13.50 -16.00 -2.04
N PRO A 291 13.46 -16.87 -3.08
CA PRO A 291 12.37 -16.88 -4.04
C PRO A 291 11.07 -17.28 -3.35
N ALA A 292 10.21 -16.30 -3.05
CA ALA A 292 8.85 -16.60 -2.61
C ALA A 292 8.05 -17.08 -3.83
N LYS A 293 7.90 -18.39 -4.02
CA LYS A 293 6.91 -18.95 -4.95
C LYS A 293 5.52 -18.49 -4.51
N VAL A 294 4.73 -17.86 -5.38
CA VAL A 294 3.44 -17.22 -5.02
C VAL A 294 2.42 -18.19 -4.40
N VAL A 295 2.46 -19.48 -4.76
CA VAL A 295 1.61 -20.50 -4.09
C VAL A 295 1.87 -20.56 -2.57
N SER A 296 3.03 -20.08 -2.12
CA SER A 296 3.42 -19.91 -0.72
C SER A 296 2.79 -18.68 -0.05
N LEU A 297 2.60 -17.56 -0.76
CA LEU A 297 2.09 -16.31 -0.16
C LEU A 297 0.64 -16.42 0.35
N LEU A 298 -0.21 -17.13 -0.38
CA LEU A 298 -1.59 -17.43 0.05
C LEU A 298 -1.63 -18.44 1.21
N LYS A 299 -0.56 -19.21 1.43
CA LYS A 299 -0.42 -20.21 2.51
C LYS A 299 0.44 -19.71 3.69
N GLN A 300 1.10 -18.57 3.58
CA GLN A 300 1.94 -18.01 4.62
C GLN A 300 1.07 -17.46 5.77
N LYS A 301 1.41 -17.86 7.00
CA LYS A 301 0.71 -17.43 8.23
C LYS A 301 0.87 -15.94 8.53
N SER A 302 1.95 -15.31 8.03
CA SER A 302 2.23 -13.88 8.20
C SER A 302 3.40 -13.50 7.26
N LEU A 303 3.35 -12.28 6.71
CA LEU A 303 4.45 -11.70 5.91
C LEU A 303 5.51 -11.01 6.77
N ILE A 304 5.16 -10.63 7.99
CA ILE A 304 5.91 -9.62 8.75
C ILE A 304 6.21 -10.05 10.19
N PHE A 305 5.36 -10.89 10.79
CA PHE A 305 5.40 -11.12 12.23
C PHE A 305 5.37 -12.61 12.51
N GLN A 306 6.55 -13.22 12.76
CA GLN A 306 6.58 -14.44 13.55
C GLN A 306 6.34 -14.02 15.01
N GLY A 307 5.26 -14.52 15.61
CA GLY A 307 5.03 -14.37 17.03
C GLY A 307 6.22 -14.97 17.77
N GLY A 308 6.83 -14.18 18.65
CA GLY A 308 7.72 -14.71 19.66
C GLY A 308 6.88 -15.47 20.67
N ASP A 309 6.64 -16.74 20.41
CA ASP A 309 6.40 -17.74 21.43
C ASP A 309 7.64 -18.63 21.41
N SER A 310 8.62 -18.27 22.23
CA SER A 310 9.61 -19.22 22.72
C SER A 310 8.88 -20.11 23.73
N ASP A 311 8.24 -21.18 23.25
CA ASP A 311 7.97 -22.34 24.09
C ASP A 311 9.34 -22.96 24.42
N ASP A 312 9.80 -22.61 25.61
CA ASP A 312 10.97 -23.16 26.26
C ASP A 312 10.64 -24.60 26.68
N SER A 313 10.96 -25.55 25.81
CA SER A 313 10.99 -26.97 26.16
C SER A 313 12.01 -27.72 25.31
N ASP A 314 13.29 -27.33 25.41
CA ASP A 314 14.38 -28.24 25.09
C ASP A 314 14.87 -28.88 26.39
N LYS A 315 14.39 -30.12 26.62
CA LYS A 315 14.88 -30.98 27.68
C LYS A 315 16.32 -31.38 27.35
N ASP A 316 17.20 -30.89 28.20
CA ASP A 316 18.61 -31.27 28.31
C ASP A 316 18.77 -32.80 28.33
N LYS A 317 19.63 -33.30 27.44
CA LYS A 317 20.11 -34.67 27.44
C LYS A 317 21.44 -34.70 28.17
N THR A 318 21.42 -35.09 29.44
CA THR A 318 22.61 -35.59 30.13
C THR A 318 22.32 -36.96 30.71
N ASN A 319 23.02 -37.96 30.17
CA ASN A 319 23.21 -39.27 30.77
C ASN A 319 23.91 -39.14 32.13
N GLY A 320 23.41 -39.87 33.12
CA GLY A 320 24.11 -40.11 34.39
C GLY A 320 23.27 -41.01 35.29
N ASN A 321 23.73 -42.26 35.45
CA ASN A 321 23.27 -43.24 36.43
C ASN A 321 23.05 -42.61 37.82
N ASP A 322 22.04 -43.08 38.54
CA ASP A 322 22.26 -43.85 39.78
C ASP A 322 20.95 -44.47 40.32
N ASN A 323 21.07 -45.73 40.74
CA ASN A 323 20.12 -46.52 41.53
C ASN A 323 19.66 -45.77 42.78
N VAL A 324 18.42 -45.99 43.24
CA VAL A 324 18.08 -46.53 44.58
C VAL A 324 16.59 -46.91 44.62
N ASN A 325 16.34 -48.08 45.24
CA ASN A 325 15.08 -48.78 45.51
C ASN A 325 14.07 -47.98 46.35
N GLY A 326 12.80 -48.39 46.31
CA GLY A 326 11.85 -48.14 47.40
C GLY A 326 10.38 -48.35 47.05
N ASP A 327 9.94 -49.61 47.03
CA ASP A 327 8.55 -50.01 47.19
C ASP A 327 7.99 -49.48 48.52
N VAL A 328 6.75 -48.95 48.53
CA VAL A 328 5.76 -49.10 49.62
C VAL A 328 4.35 -48.91 49.05
N ASP A 329 3.57 -50.01 49.07
CA ASP A 329 2.11 -50.07 48.99
C ASP A 329 1.43 -49.36 50.17
N THR A 330 0.22 -48.80 49.97
CA THR A 330 -1.00 -49.09 50.77
C THR A 330 -2.16 -48.15 50.40
N ASP A 331 -3.14 -48.72 49.71
CA ASP A 331 -4.56 -48.85 50.05
C ASP A 331 -5.37 -47.75 50.78
N GLU A 332 -6.56 -47.54 50.19
CA GLU A 332 -7.90 -47.34 50.81
C GLU A 332 -8.21 -46.03 51.56
N ASP A 333 -9.14 -45.22 51.02
CA ASP A 333 -10.55 -45.21 51.45
C ASP A 333 -11.33 -43.99 50.90
N ASP A 334 -12.48 -44.27 50.29
CA ASP A 334 -13.62 -43.37 50.05
C ASP A 334 -14.68 -43.76 51.11
N PRO A 335 -15.47 -42.84 51.71
CA PRO A 335 -16.78 -42.58 51.09
C PRO A 335 -17.45 -41.21 51.38
N ALA A 336 -18.22 -40.77 50.38
CA ALA A 336 -19.63 -40.34 50.41
C ALA A 336 -20.14 -39.11 51.23
N ASP A 337 -20.86 -38.26 50.47
CA ASP A 337 -22.14 -37.57 50.74
C ASP A 337 -22.27 -36.53 51.88
N THR A 338 -22.66 -35.29 51.51
CA THR A 338 -24.01 -34.75 51.82
C THR A 338 -24.21 -33.31 51.31
N ARG A 339 -25.34 -33.10 50.62
CA ARG A 339 -26.07 -31.83 50.41
C ARG A 339 -26.82 -31.45 51.72
N PRO A 340 -27.23 -30.18 51.98
CA PRO A 340 -28.42 -29.63 51.29
C PRO A 340 -28.61 -28.08 51.20
N SER A 341 -29.54 -27.71 50.30
CA SER A 341 -30.60 -26.66 50.34
C SER A 341 -30.32 -25.13 50.46
N SER A 342 -30.93 -24.41 49.51
CA SER A 342 -31.24 -22.97 49.36
C SER A 342 -32.20 -22.40 50.45
N PRO A 343 -32.58 -21.08 50.52
CA PRO A 343 -33.44 -20.43 49.51
C PRO A 343 -33.44 -18.87 49.35
N SER A 344 -33.84 -18.43 48.14
CA SER A 344 -34.77 -17.33 47.74
C SER A 344 -34.74 -15.88 48.28
N SER A 345 -34.80 -14.90 47.35
CA SER A 345 -35.76 -13.77 47.32
C SER A 345 -35.75 -13.13 45.90
N LYS A 346 -36.83 -13.21 45.09
CA LYS A 346 -38.04 -12.38 44.95
C LYS A 346 -37.84 -10.96 44.37
N SER A 347 -38.39 -10.78 43.17
CA SER A 347 -38.69 -9.55 42.41
C SER A 347 -39.73 -8.62 43.11
N PRO A 348 -40.06 -7.43 42.57
CA PRO A 348 -41.12 -7.39 41.56
C PRO A 348 -40.96 -6.37 40.42
N SER A 349 -41.69 -6.69 39.35
CA SER A 349 -42.07 -5.95 38.15
C SER A 349 -43.00 -4.76 38.40
N SER A 350 -43.02 -3.79 37.48
CA SER A 350 -44.30 -3.21 36.99
C SER A 350 -44.16 -2.63 35.58
N SER A 351 -45.27 -2.70 34.87
CA SER A 351 -45.50 -2.49 33.43
C SER A 351 -46.65 -1.50 33.23
N SER A 352 -46.67 -0.75 32.11
CA SER A 352 -47.85 -0.24 31.37
C SER A 352 -47.35 0.70 30.24
N SER A 353 -47.59 0.56 28.91
CA SER A 353 -48.81 0.51 28.06
C SER A 353 -49.77 1.68 28.36
N SER A 354 -50.32 2.50 27.46
CA SER A 354 -50.52 2.51 25.99
C SER A 354 -51.41 3.74 25.69
N SER A 355 -51.34 4.39 24.52
CA SER A 355 -52.45 5.17 23.92
C SER A 355 -52.18 5.54 22.44
N THR A 356 -53.18 5.28 21.59
CA THR A 356 -53.31 5.36 20.11
C THR A 356 -53.87 6.72 19.61
N PRO A 357 -54.48 6.88 18.40
CA PRO A 357 -54.01 6.80 16.99
C PRO A 357 -54.45 8.03 16.12
N SER A 358 -54.18 8.01 14.79
CA SER A 358 -55.06 8.44 13.64
C SER A 358 -54.20 8.85 12.40
N VAL A 359 -54.16 8.12 11.29
CA VAL A 359 -55.07 8.08 10.11
C VAL A 359 -55.10 9.38 9.27
N ALA A 360 -54.64 9.32 8.00
CA ALA A 360 -55.47 9.54 6.81
C ALA A 360 -54.68 9.53 5.47
N THR A 361 -55.25 8.79 4.53
CA THR A 361 -54.93 8.54 3.13
C THR A 361 -55.38 9.68 2.21
N THR A 362 -54.73 9.92 1.06
CA THR A 362 -55.43 10.05 -0.24
C THR A 362 -54.51 10.07 -1.47
N THR A 363 -54.97 9.33 -2.48
CA THR A 363 -54.52 9.14 -3.85
C THR A 363 -55.22 10.08 -4.84
N SER A 364 -54.56 10.48 -5.94
CA SER A 364 -55.15 10.64 -7.31
C SER A 364 -54.02 10.91 -8.32
N THR A 365 -53.66 10.03 -9.27
CA THR A 365 -54.28 9.69 -10.58
C THR A 365 -54.42 10.87 -11.57
N LEU A 366 -53.76 10.75 -12.74
CA LEU A 366 -54.20 11.02 -14.13
C LEU A 366 -52.99 11.42 -15.02
N ASN A 367 -52.48 10.52 -15.89
CA ASN A 367 -52.83 10.32 -17.31
C ASN A 367 -52.81 11.58 -18.21
N ARG A 368 -51.87 11.66 -19.18
CA ARG A 368 -52.18 11.52 -20.63
C ARG A 368 -50.95 11.49 -21.55
N LYS A 369 -51.04 10.58 -22.54
CA LYS A 369 -50.19 10.36 -23.72
C LYS A 369 -50.40 11.39 -24.85
N ARG A 370 -49.38 11.55 -25.70
CA ARG A 370 -49.34 11.64 -27.21
C ARG A 370 -47.90 12.06 -27.58
N LYS A 371 -47.03 11.40 -28.36
CA LYS A 371 -47.03 10.59 -29.61
C LYS A 371 -47.55 11.32 -30.85
N LEU A 372 -46.64 11.74 -31.75
CA LEU A 372 -46.51 11.37 -33.19
C LEU A 372 -45.49 12.29 -33.91
N GLN A 373 -44.47 11.69 -34.56
CA GLN A 373 -44.19 11.66 -36.03
C GLN A 373 -43.28 12.81 -36.51
N GLN A 374 -42.04 12.53 -36.94
CA GLN A 374 -41.59 12.02 -38.26
C GLN A 374 -42.08 12.86 -39.45
N ALA A 375 -41.15 13.58 -40.08
CA ALA A 375 -41.11 13.80 -41.53
C ALA A 375 -39.68 14.11 -41.98
N THR A 376 -39.35 13.53 -43.11
CA THR A 376 -38.08 13.46 -43.84
C THR A 376 -37.79 14.73 -44.66
N ASN A 377 -36.52 15.00 -44.96
CA ASN A 377 -36.07 15.27 -46.34
C ASN A 377 -34.54 15.24 -46.50
N LYS A 378 -34.10 14.63 -47.60
CA LYS A 378 -32.75 14.65 -48.16
C LYS A 378 -32.54 15.96 -48.95
N ASN A 379 -31.33 16.50 -48.95
CA ASN A 379 -30.62 16.91 -50.17
C ASN A 379 -29.13 17.20 -49.92
N ASP A 380 -28.36 17.00 -50.98
CA ASP A 380 -26.90 17.05 -51.13
C ASP A 380 -26.24 18.42 -50.93
N GLY A 381 -24.95 18.40 -50.59
CA GLY A 381 -23.95 19.26 -51.24
C GLY A 381 -23.30 20.37 -50.40
N SER A 382 -21.96 20.35 -50.41
CA SER A 382 -20.98 21.43 -50.17
C SER A 382 -20.42 21.69 -48.77
N ASP A 383 -19.09 21.74 -48.75
CA ASP A 383 -18.18 22.07 -47.65
C ASP A 383 -18.45 23.46 -47.07
N ASP A 384 -18.52 23.57 -45.73
CA ASP A 384 -18.00 24.74 -45.01
C ASP A 384 -17.74 24.45 -43.53
N ASP A 385 -16.64 25.01 -43.04
CA ASP A 385 -16.11 24.94 -41.68
C ASP A 385 -17.11 25.47 -40.65
N THR A 386 -17.61 24.61 -39.75
CA THR A 386 -18.27 25.08 -38.51
C THR A 386 -17.84 24.29 -37.27
N ASN A 387 -17.01 24.99 -36.49
CA ASN A 387 -16.64 24.81 -35.10
C ASN A 387 -17.80 24.25 -34.23
N THR A 388 -17.88 22.93 -34.11
CA THR A 388 -18.81 22.28 -33.18
C THR A 388 -18.13 22.18 -31.82
N THR A 389 -18.30 23.21 -30.97
CA THR A 389 -17.98 23.14 -29.54
C THR A 389 -18.81 22.03 -28.90
N SER A 390 -18.23 20.83 -28.79
CA SER A 390 -18.79 19.79 -27.94
C SER A 390 -18.77 20.33 -26.51
N LYS A 391 -19.96 20.58 -25.94
CA LYS A 391 -20.09 20.99 -24.53
C LYS A 391 -19.60 19.82 -23.68
N GLN A 392 -18.33 19.86 -23.31
CA GLN A 392 -17.73 18.91 -22.38
C GLN A 392 -18.58 18.83 -21.12
N GLN A 393 -18.97 17.62 -20.72
CA GLN A 393 -19.76 17.45 -19.51
C GLN A 393 -18.95 17.96 -18.29
N PRO A 394 -19.60 18.62 -17.31
CA PRO A 394 -18.88 19.14 -16.15
C PRO A 394 -18.24 18.00 -15.38
N CYS A 395 -16.95 18.14 -15.09
CA CYS A 395 -16.24 17.14 -14.30
C CYS A 395 -16.88 17.03 -12.90
N LYS A 396 -17.15 15.79 -12.45
CA LYS A 396 -17.65 15.51 -11.09
C LYS A 396 -16.80 16.14 -9.98
N TYR A 397 -15.52 16.38 -10.24
CA TYR A 397 -14.57 16.98 -9.30
C TYR A 397 -14.31 18.48 -9.54
N GLY A 398 -14.94 19.09 -10.55
CA GLY A 398 -14.83 20.51 -10.88
C GLY A 398 -13.39 21.03 -10.93
N ALA A 399 -13.17 22.25 -10.44
CA ALA A 399 -11.84 22.86 -10.32
C ALA A 399 -10.82 22.04 -9.49
N ALA A 400 -11.29 21.15 -8.60
CA ALA A 400 -10.45 20.31 -7.76
C ALA A 400 -10.02 18.98 -8.44
N CYS A 401 -10.36 18.78 -9.71
CA CYS A 401 -9.98 17.57 -10.43
C CYS A 401 -8.46 17.46 -10.60
N TYR A 402 -7.89 16.36 -10.13
CA TYR A 402 -6.45 16.05 -10.19
C TYR A 402 -6.06 15.27 -11.46
N ARG A 403 -7.03 14.84 -12.26
CA ARG A 403 -6.78 14.14 -13.53
C ARG A 403 -6.29 15.15 -14.56
N ARG A 404 -5.10 14.88 -15.12
CA ARG A 404 -4.41 15.76 -16.08
C ARG A 404 -4.13 15.08 -17.42
N ASN A 405 -4.64 13.87 -17.63
CA ASN A 405 -4.43 13.18 -18.90
C ASN A 405 -5.21 13.86 -20.04
N PRO A 406 -4.72 13.82 -21.29
CA PRO A 406 -5.32 14.55 -22.41
C PRO A 406 -6.75 14.11 -22.73
N ASP A 407 -7.08 12.83 -22.58
CA ASP A 407 -8.41 12.29 -22.92
C ASP A 407 -9.48 12.78 -21.94
N HIS A 408 -9.16 12.86 -20.64
CA HIS A 408 -10.06 13.40 -19.62
C HIS A 408 -10.33 14.90 -19.85
N LEU A 409 -9.31 15.67 -20.22
CA LEU A 409 -9.45 17.10 -20.50
C LEU A 409 -10.22 17.38 -21.81
N LYS A 410 -10.28 16.42 -22.73
CA LYS A 410 -11.14 16.49 -23.93
C LYS A 410 -12.61 16.19 -23.64
N GLN A 411 -12.88 15.32 -22.66
CA GLN A 411 -14.24 14.86 -22.35
C GLN A 411 -14.95 15.71 -21.28
N TYR A 412 -14.22 16.31 -20.34
CA TYR A 412 -14.81 16.99 -19.17
C TYR A 412 -14.35 18.44 -18.98
N SER A 413 -15.30 19.33 -18.70
CA SER A 413 -15.04 20.74 -18.41
C SER A 413 -14.70 20.95 -16.93
N HIS A 414 -13.76 21.88 -16.68
CA HIS A 414 -13.24 22.20 -15.34
C HIS A 414 -13.32 23.72 -15.10
N PRO A 415 -14.52 24.29 -14.97
CA PRO A 415 -14.66 25.73 -14.76
C PRO A 415 -13.98 26.14 -13.45
N ASN A 416 -13.03 27.07 -13.53
CA ASN A 416 -12.29 27.59 -12.38
C ASN A 416 -12.58 29.09 -12.22
N LYS A 417 -13.05 29.50 -11.03
CA LYS A 417 -13.36 30.90 -10.70
C LYS A 417 -12.06 31.65 -10.40
N ARG A 418 -11.59 32.46 -11.37
CA ARG A 418 -11.04 33.82 -11.22
C ARG A 418 -10.33 34.24 -12.51
N THR A 419 -11.07 34.87 -13.40
CA THR A 419 -10.54 35.94 -14.25
C THR A 419 -10.18 37.10 -13.32
N LYS A 420 -8.90 37.50 -13.30
CA LYS A 420 -8.54 38.86 -12.92
C LYS A 420 -8.32 39.61 -14.23
N ASN A 421 -9.18 40.61 -14.45
CA ASN A 421 -8.89 41.73 -15.35
C ASN A 421 -7.64 42.48 -14.88
#